data_AF-A0A1I7FR34-F1
#
_entry.id   AF-A0A1I7FR34-F1
#
_cell.length_a   1.000
_cell.length_b   1.000
_cell.length_c   1.000
_cell.angle_alpha   90.00
_cell.angle_beta   90.00
_cell.angle_gamma   90.00
#
_symmetry.space_group_name_H-M   'P 1'
#
loop_
_entity.id
_entity.type
_entity.pdbx_description
1 polymer ?
#
loop_
_entity_poly.entity_id
_entity_poly.type
_entity_poly.pdbx_seq_one_letter_code
_entity_poly.pdbx_strand_id
1 'polypeptide(L)'
;MKAATAVIDRRALRHNLQQVRVQAPGSNVIAVVKANAYGHGLLETAHTMEDADCFGVARIGYDYGGFRACVSGQSRGRGDPLGQRPACRKNCGTLWRQCLRVND
;
A
#
# COMPACT_ATOMS: atom_id res chain seq x y z
N MET A 1 20.89 8.15 29.22
CA MET A 1 20.36 8.81 28.01
C MET A 1 18.95 8.30 27.76
N LYS A 2 17.97 9.19 27.52
CA LYS A 2 16.61 8.78 27.15
C LYS A 2 16.52 8.79 25.62
N ALA A 3 16.32 7.62 25.02
CA ALA A 3 16.22 7.51 23.57
C ALA A 3 14.89 8.10 23.08
N ALA A 4 14.87 8.67 21.88
CA ALA A 4 13.63 9.02 21.21
C ALA A 4 12.84 7.74 20.91
N THR A 5 11.54 7.73 21.21
CA THR A 5 10.66 6.56 21.01
C THR A 5 9.38 7.02 20.34
N ALA A 6 8.99 6.32 19.27
CA ALA A 6 7.69 6.49 18.63
C ALA A 6 6.76 5.35 19.08
N VAL A 7 5.55 5.69 19.51
CA VAL A 7 4.52 4.72 19.88
C VAL A 7 3.43 4.77 18.82
N ILE A 8 3.20 3.64 18.16
CA ILE A 8 2.24 3.54 17.06
C ILE A 8 0.99 2.81 17.54
N ASP A 9 -0.16 3.48 17.46
CA ASP A 9 -1.45 2.90 17.81
C ASP A 9 -2.05 2.13 16.63
N ARG A 10 -2.03 0.79 16.74
CA ARG A 10 -2.61 -0.11 15.74
C ARG A 10 -4.13 -0.04 15.65
N ARG A 11 -4.82 0.32 16.75
CA ARG A 11 -6.28 0.48 16.76
C ARG A 11 -6.68 1.71 15.95
N ALA A 12 -5.93 2.80 16.07
CA ALA A 12 -6.15 4.00 15.27
C ALA A 12 -5.98 3.72 13.76
N LEU A 13 -4.95 2.96 13.38
CA LEU A 13 -4.74 2.57 11.97
C LEU A 13 -5.92 1.77 11.39
N ARG A 14 -6.41 0.77 12.12
CA ARG A 14 -7.59 -0.03 11.70
C ARG A 14 -8.85 0.82 11.63
N HIS A 15 -9.06 1.68 12.62
CA HIS A 15 -10.20 2.59 12.63
C HIS A 15 -10.18 3.50 11.39
N ASN A 16 -9.04 4.10 11.07
CA ASN A 16 -8.90 4.97 9.90
C ASN A 16 -9.18 4.23 8.60
N LEU A 17 -8.69 2.99 8.46
CA LEU A 17 -8.99 2.15 7.29
C LEU A 17 -10.50 1.89 7.16
N GLN A 18 -11.19 1.60 8.26
CA GLN A 18 -12.64 1.43 8.27
C GLN A 18 -13.37 2.72 7.90
N GLN A 19 -12.94 3.88 8.41
CA GLN A 19 -13.53 5.16 8.05
C GLN A 19 -13.43 5.44 6.55
N VAL A 20 -12.29 5.15 5.93
CA VAL A 20 -12.12 5.28 4.46
C VAL A 20 -13.08 4.34 3.72
N ARG A 21 -13.24 3.09 4.18
CA ARG A 21 -14.19 2.14 3.58
C ARG A 21 -15.65 2.60 3.71
N VAL A 22 -16.02 3.21 4.83
CA VAL A 22 -17.37 3.78 5.02
C VAL A 22 -17.60 4.97 4.09
N GLN A 23 -16.59 5.81 3.88
CA GLN A 23 -16.68 6.96 2.97
C GLN A 23 -16.71 6.55 1.49
N ALA A 24 -16.11 5.40 1.14
CA ALA A 24 -16.03 4.92 -0.24
C ALA A 24 -16.40 3.42 -0.36
N PRO A 25 -17.66 3.03 -0.08
CA PRO A 25 -18.08 1.63 0.07
C PRO A 25 -18.01 0.79 -1.22
N GLY A 26 -17.99 1.43 -2.39
CA GLY A 26 -17.83 0.77 -3.69
C GLY A 26 -16.42 0.86 -4.27
N SER A 27 -15.48 1.50 -3.55
CA SER A 27 -14.11 1.69 -4.03
C SER A 27 -13.16 0.73 -3.35
N ASN A 28 -12.15 0.32 -4.11
CA ASN A 28 -11.03 -0.40 -3.55
C ASN A 28 -10.09 0.57 -2.85
N VAL A 29 -9.52 0.15 -1.71
CA VAL A 29 -8.64 0.96 -0.87
C VAL A 29 -7.20 0.50 -1.02
N ILE A 30 -6.32 1.44 -1.39
CA ILE A 30 -4.88 1.22 -1.46
C ILE A 30 -4.24 1.86 -0.23
N ALA A 31 -3.68 1.04 0.66
CA ALA A 31 -2.90 1.52 1.80
C ALA A 31 -1.50 1.94 1.34
N VAL A 32 -1.24 3.24 1.31
CA VAL A 32 0.07 3.76 0.89
C VAL A 32 1.04 3.68 2.07
N VAL A 33 2.05 2.84 1.95
CA VAL A 33 3.05 2.53 2.99
C VAL A 33 4.47 2.90 2.58
N LYS A 34 4.64 3.87 1.65
CA LYS A 34 5.96 4.38 1.26
C LYS A 34 6.74 4.97 2.43
N ALA A 35 8.07 5.07 2.28
CA ALA A 35 8.98 5.64 3.28
C ALA A 35 8.81 5.02 4.69
N ASN A 36 8.88 3.69 4.77
CA ASN A 36 8.68 2.92 6.00
C ASN A 36 7.32 3.18 6.69
N ALA A 37 6.24 3.16 5.90
CA ALA A 37 4.90 3.58 6.32
C ALA A 37 4.90 4.99 6.97
N TYR A 38 5.54 5.96 6.32
CA TYR A 38 5.70 7.32 6.85
C TYR A 38 6.31 7.36 8.27
N GLY A 39 7.25 6.45 8.55
CA GLY A 39 7.92 6.34 9.86
C GLY A 39 7.17 5.49 10.90
N HIS A 40 6.03 4.89 10.57
CA HIS A 40 5.27 4.03 11.49
C HIS A 40 5.78 2.58 11.54
N GLY A 41 6.70 2.20 10.64
CA GLY A 41 7.16 0.82 10.51
C GLY A 41 6.37 0.10 9.43
N LEU A 42 7.05 -0.27 8.34
CA LEU A 42 6.43 -0.82 7.14
C LEU A 42 5.69 -2.13 7.40
N LEU A 43 6.38 -3.09 8.01
CA LEU A 43 5.85 -4.45 8.19
C LEU A 43 4.68 -4.43 9.18
N GLU A 44 4.87 -3.75 10.30
CA GLU A 44 3.88 -3.64 11.37
C GLU A 44 2.63 -2.91 10.90
N THR A 45 2.79 -1.85 10.11
CA THR A 45 1.66 -1.13 9.51
C THR A 45 0.95 -1.99 8.46
N ALA A 46 1.70 -2.67 7.59
CA ALA A 46 1.12 -3.53 6.56
C ALA A 46 0.32 -4.69 7.19
N HIS A 47 0.84 -5.34 8.22
CA HIS A 47 0.11 -6.36 8.97
C HIS A 47 -1.12 -5.81 9.69
N THR A 48 -1.02 -4.60 10.25
CA THR A 48 -2.16 -3.95 10.93
C THR A 48 -3.29 -3.59 9.96
N MET A 49 -2.95 -3.30 8.70
CA MET A 49 -3.88 -2.88 7.65
C MET A 49 -4.12 -3.99 6.60
N GLU A 50 -4.12 -5.27 7.03
CA GLU A 50 -4.32 -6.41 6.14
C GLU A 50 -5.65 -6.39 5.36
N ASP A 51 -6.65 -5.70 5.91
CA ASP A 51 -7.95 -5.47 5.26
C ASP A 51 -7.89 -4.49 4.08
N ALA A 52 -6.73 -3.89 3.78
CA ALA A 52 -6.56 -3.07 2.58
C ALA A 52 -6.51 -3.95 1.33
N ASP A 53 -7.09 -3.49 0.22
CA ASP A 53 -7.16 -4.29 -0.99
C ASP A 53 -5.78 -4.44 -1.65
N CYS A 54 -4.92 -3.43 -1.49
CA CYS A 54 -3.53 -3.38 -1.97
C CYS A 54 -2.65 -2.45 -1.12
N PHE A 55 -1.33 -2.65 -1.22
CA PHE A 55 -0.34 -1.74 -0.64
C PHE A 55 0.38 -0.92 -1.72
N GLY A 56 0.57 0.37 -1.47
CA GLY A 56 1.30 1.30 -2.33
C GLY A 56 2.67 1.68 -1.76
N VAL A 57 3.76 1.45 -2.49
CA VAL A 57 5.14 1.81 -2.13
C VAL A 57 5.74 2.76 -3.16
N ALA A 58 6.77 3.53 -2.80
CA ALA A 58 7.41 4.44 -3.74
C ALA A 58 8.36 3.74 -4.72
N ARG A 59 8.94 2.60 -4.34
CA ARG A 59 9.91 1.83 -5.14
C ARG A 59 9.79 0.34 -4.85
N ILE A 60 10.12 -0.48 -5.85
CA ILE A 60 10.32 -1.93 -5.65
C ILE A 60 11.63 -2.08 -4.85
N GLY A 61 11.52 -2.64 -3.65
CA GLY A 61 12.65 -3.11 -2.86
C GLY A 61 12.81 -4.62 -3.02
N TYR A 62 13.98 -5.16 -2.69
CA TYR A 62 14.32 -6.56 -2.97
C TYR A 62 13.57 -7.57 -2.09
N ASP A 63 13.06 -7.16 -0.93
CA ASP A 63 12.19 -7.99 -0.09
C ASP A 63 11.50 -7.13 0.99
N TYR A 64 10.19 -7.23 1.14
CA TYR A 64 9.41 -6.57 2.19
C TYR A 64 8.71 -7.58 3.11
N GLY A 65 9.28 -8.77 3.30
CA GLY A 65 8.71 -9.75 4.24
C GLY A 65 7.43 -10.39 3.73
N GLY A 66 7.36 -10.65 2.42
CA GLY A 66 6.34 -11.52 1.83
C GLY A 66 4.99 -10.88 1.45
N PHE A 67 4.77 -9.57 1.65
CA PHE A 67 3.57 -8.91 1.14
C PHE A 67 3.80 -8.20 -0.20
N ARG A 68 2.82 -8.28 -1.10
CA ARG A 68 2.90 -7.78 -2.48
C ARG A 68 2.52 -6.30 -2.54
N ALA A 69 3.47 -5.43 -2.86
CA ALA A 69 3.27 -3.98 -2.95
C ALA A 69 3.30 -3.45 -4.40
N CYS A 70 2.59 -2.37 -4.66
CA CYS A 70 2.48 -1.69 -5.94
C CYS A 70 3.30 -0.39 -5.92
N VAL A 71 4.05 -0.09 -6.99
CA VAL A 71 4.77 1.18 -7.04
C VAL A 71 3.84 2.33 -7.43
N SER A 72 3.77 3.36 -6.59
CA SER A 72 3.03 4.59 -6.88
C SER A 72 3.64 5.29 -8.11
N GLY A 73 2.84 5.51 -9.14
CA GLY A 73 3.25 6.25 -10.34
C GLY A 73 3.78 5.43 -11.51
N GLN A 74 3.81 4.09 -11.43
CA GLN A 74 4.07 3.26 -12.61
C GLN A 74 2.76 2.97 -13.37
N SER A 75 2.31 3.95 -14.16
CA SER A 75 1.44 3.66 -15.31
C SER A 75 2.17 2.70 -16.22
N ARG A 76 1.53 1.59 -16.63
CA ARG A 76 2.08 0.61 -17.59
C ARG A 76 2.84 1.34 -18.71
N GLY A 77 4.16 1.30 -18.67
CA GLY A 77 5.04 1.83 -19.70
C GLY A 77 5.99 0.74 -20.13
N ARG A 78 5.71 0.16 -21.30
CA ARG A 78 6.55 -0.72 -22.13
C ARG A 78 7.26 -1.90 -21.45
N GLY A 79 6.82 -3.10 -21.85
CA GLY A 79 7.60 -4.35 -21.91
C GLY A 79 8.60 -4.57 -20.79
N ASP A 80 8.20 -5.35 -19.77
CA ASP A 80 9.16 -6.08 -18.96
C ASP A 80 9.76 -7.21 -19.83
N PRO A 81 11.02 -7.11 -20.28
CA PRO A 81 11.61 -8.11 -21.18
C PRO A 81 11.96 -9.41 -20.45
N LEU A 82 11.85 -9.42 -19.12
CA LEU A 82 12.41 -10.46 -18.27
C LEU A 82 11.37 -11.40 -17.68
N GLY A 83 10.06 -11.15 -17.85
CA GLY A 83 9.00 -12.07 -17.40
C GLY A 83 9.04 -12.44 -15.91
N GLN A 84 9.80 -11.71 -15.11
CA GLN A 84 10.17 -12.06 -13.72
C GLN A 84 9.36 -11.29 -12.68
N ARG A 85 8.40 -10.47 -13.10
CA ARG A 85 7.51 -9.79 -12.15
C ARG A 85 6.40 -10.76 -11.71
N PRO A 86 6.36 -11.20 -10.45
CA PRO A 86 5.25 -11.99 -9.98
C PRO A 86 3.97 -11.14 -10.05
N ALA A 87 3.10 -11.44 -11.01
CA ALA A 87 1.84 -10.74 -11.23
C ALA A 87 1.09 -10.60 -9.90
N CYS A 88 0.78 -9.36 -9.49
CA CYS A 88 -0.05 -9.10 -8.32
C CYS A 88 -1.33 -9.92 -8.43
N ARG A 89 -1.54 -10.84 -7.47
CA ARG A 89 -2.66 -11.80 -7.42
C ARG A 89 -4.04 -11.11 -7.42
N LYS A 90 -4.10 -9.80 -7.11
CA LYS A 90 -5.30 -8.99 -7.06
C LYS A 90 -5.17 -7.72 -7.91
N ASN A 91 -5.18 -7.86 -9.24
CA ASN A 91 -5.43 -6.79 -10.23
C ASN A 91 -4.83 -5.38 -9.96
N CYS A 92 -3.69 -5.30 -9.28
CA CYS A 92 -3.11 -4.07 -8.72
C CYS A 92 -2.91 -2.94 -9.74
N GLY A 93 -2.55 -3.29 -10.98
CA GLY A 93 -2.38 -2.32 -12.06
C GLY A 93 -3.68 -1.67 -12.52
N THR A 94 -4.82 -2.32 -12.30
CA THR A 94 -6.16 -1.80 -12.61
C THR A 94 -6.66 -0.90 -11.49
N LEU A 95 -6.34 -1.22 -10.24
CA LEU A 95 -6.68 -0.42 -9.05
C LEU A 95 -6.10 0.99 -9.10
N TRP A 96 -4.82 1.14 -9.44
CA TRP A 96 -4.21 2.47 -9.62
C TRP A 96 -4.87 3.28 -10.74
N ARG A 97 -5.26 2.64 -11.85
CA ARG A 97 -6.01 3.30 -12.94
C ARG A 97 -7.44 3.68 -12.54
N GLN A 98 -8.02 2.97 -11.59
CA GLN A 98 -9.36 3.26 -11.08
C GLN A 98 -9.34 4.42 -10.08
N CYS A 99 -8.34 4.49 -9.19
CA CYS A 99 -8.12 5.66 -8.32
C CYS A 99 -7.82 6.95 -9.08
N LEU A 100 -7.03 6.90 -10.16
CA LEU A 100 -6.72 8.09 -10.96
C LEU A 100 -7.93 8.65 -11.72
N ARG A 101 -9.01 7.86 -11.90
CA ARG A 101 -10.27 8.32 -12.51
C ARG A 101 -11.26 8.95 -11.53
N VAL A 102 -10.90 9.07 -10.25
CA VAL A 102 -11.73 9.75 -9.22
C VAL A 102 -11.30 11.22 -9.02
N ASN A 103 -10.45 11.76 -9.91
CA ASN A 103 -10.06 13.18 -9.94
C ASN A 103 -10.40 13.83 -11.30
N ASP A 104 -11.60 13.56 -11.83
CA ASP A 104 -12.26 14.41 -12.83
C ASP A 104 -13.56 14.96 -12.21
#